data_AF-A0A838UZP2-F1
#
_entry.id   AF-A0A838UZP2-F1
#
_cell.length_a   1.000
_cell.length_b   1.000
_cell.length_c   1.000
_cell.angle_alpha   90.00
_cell.angle_beta   90.00
_cell.angle_gamma   90.00
#
_symmetry.space_group_name_H-M   'P 1'
#
loop_
_entity.id
_entity.type
_entity.pdbx_description
1 polymer ?
#
loop_
_entity_poly.entity_id
_entity_poly.type
_entity_poly.pdbx_seq_one_letter_code
_entity_poly.pdbx_strand_id
1 'polypeptide(L)'
;PKAAGQAALGQTILPSLADVPEHIHVVDVFRNPYEVMPVVDDAIAAKADAIWFQLDIINEAAIERAQQAGLGVVVDRCLKVEHARLSYDR
;
A
#
# COMPACT_ATOMS: atom_id res chain seq x y z
N PRO A 1 -5.70 11.20 7.12
CA PRO A 1 -5.64 12.13 5.95
C PRO A 1 -6.49 13.39 6.20
N LYS A 2 -6.22 14.52 5.53
CA LYS A 2 -7.02 15.77 5.72
C LYS A 2 -8.51 15.61 5.39
N ALA A 3 -8.83 14.74 4.45
CA ALA A 3 -10.20 14.45 4.02
C ALA A 3 -10.83 13.24 4.72
N ALA A 4 -10.30 12.79 5.87
CA ALA A 4 -10.89 11.68 6.61
C ALA A 4 -12.37 11.95 6.95
N GLY A 5 -13.22 10.93 6.79
CA GLY A 5 -14.67 11.02 6.95
C GLY A 5 -15.43 11.59 5.75
N GLN A 6 -14.74 12.12 4.74
CA GLN A 6 -15.37 12.53 3.47
C GLN A 6 -15.49 11.34 2.51
N ALA A 7 -16.28 11.51 1.45
CA ALA A 7 -16.45 10.50 0.41
C ALA A 7 -15.67 10.84 -0.87
N ALA A 8 -15.08 9.82 -1.50
CA ALA A 8 -14.47 9.89 -2.83
C ALA A 8 -14.83 8.63 -3.62
N LEU A 9 -15.27 8.79 -4.87
CA LEU A 9 -15.64 7.67 -5.75
C LEU A 9 -16.63 6.66 -5.12
N GLY A 10 -17.53 7.14 -4.25
CA GLY A 10 -18.50 6.31 -3.54
C GLY A 10 -17.97 5.57 -2.30
N GLN A 11 -16.71 5.81 -1.90
CA GLN A 11 -16.07 5.22 -0.72
C GLN A 11 -15.77 6.29 0.34
N THR A 12 -15.85 5.92 1.61
CA THR A 12 -15.45 6.80 2.73
C THR A 12 -13.94 6.78 2.89
N ILE A 13 -13.32 7.96 3.00
CA ILE A 13 -11.89 8.09 3.28
C ILE A 13 -11.67 7.83 4.77
N LEU A 14 -11.01 6.71 5.08
CA LEU A 14 -10.71 6.31 6.45
C LEU A 14 -9.43 6.99 6.98
N PRO A 15 -9.32 7.23 8.30
CA PRO A 15 -8.16 7.90 8.87
C PRO A 15 -6.88 7.05 8.86
N SER A 16 -7.01 5.73 9.01
CA SER A 16 -5.88 4.78 9.06
C SER A 16 -6.24 3.42 8.44
N LEU A 17 -5.23 2.56 8.26
CA LEU A 17 -5.44 1.17 7.82
C LEU A 17 -6.18 0.33 8.89
N ALA A 18 -6.02 0.66 10.17
CA ALA A 18 -6.72 -0.03 11.27
C ALA A 18 -8.24 0.23 11.29
N ASP A 19 -8.69 1.28 10.62
CA ASP A 19 -10.12 1.60 10.51
C ASP A 19 -10.81 0.85 9.35
N VAL A 20 -10.05 0.12 8.53
CA VAL A 20 -10.60 -0.69 7.44
C VAL A 20 -11.27 -1.94 8.05
N PRO A 21 -12.59 -2.13 7.86
CA PRO A 21 -13.32 -3.20 8.54
C PRO A 21 -13.12 -4.59 7.91
N GLU A 22 -12.53 -4.63 6.72
CA GLU A 22 -12.29 -5.85 5.95
C GLU A 22 -10.80 -6.18 5.87
N HIS A 23 -10.49 -7.41 5.44
CA HIS A 23 -9.11 -7.84 5.27
C HIS A 23 -8.45 -7.09 4.10
N ILE A 24 -7.25 -6.57 4.33
CA ILE A 24 -6.49 -5.83 3.34
C ILE A 24 -5.54 -6.79 2.60
N HIS A 25 -5.85 -7.11 1.35
CA HIS A 25 -4.95 -7.95 0.55
C HIS A 25 -3.71 -7.17 0.09
N VAL A 26 -3.87 -5.92 -0.35
CA VAL A 26 -2.78 -5.09 -0.86
C VAL A 26 -2.90 -3.66 -0.33
N VAL A 27 -1.81 -3.14 0.22
CA VAL A 27 -1.65 -1.72 0.53
C VAL A 27 -0.92 -1.04 -0.63
N ASP A 28 -1.64 -0.24 -1.42
CA ASP A 28 -1.08 0.52 -2.54
C ASP A 28 -0.60 1.91 -2.09
N VAL A 29 0.72 2.15 -2.17
CA VAL A 29 1.37 3.29 -1.54
C VAL A 29 1.58 4.43 -2.54
N PHE A 30 0.91 5.56 -2.31
CA PHE A 30 1.17 6.85 -2.95
C PHE A 30 1.65 7.86 -1.92
N ARG A 31 2.84 7.62 -1.37
CA ARG A 31 3.42 8.44 -0.30
C ARG A 31 4.87 8.81 -0.62
N ASN A 32 5.31 9.96 -0.11
CA ASN A 32 6.69 10.38 -0.22
C ASN A 32 7.62 9.27 0.34
N PRO A 33 8.70 8.85 -0.37
CA PRO A 33 9.61 7.81 0.10
C PRO A 33 10.14 7.99 1.53
N TYR A 34 10.31 9.23 2.00
CA TYR A 34 10.78 9.50 3.36
C TYR A 34 9.69 9.30 4.44
N GLU A 35 8.42 9.16 4.05
CA GLU A 35 7.27 9.00 4.94
C GLU A 35 6.64 7.60 4.87
N VAL A 36 7.27 6.63 4.19
CA VAL A 36 6.67 5.30 3.99
C VAL A 36 6.87 4.34 5.17
N MET A 37 7.83 4.60 6.07
CA MET A 37 8.07 3.70 7.21
C MET A 37 6.82 3.53 8.10
N PRO A 38 6.10 4.60 8.50
CA PRO A 38 4.83 4.43 9.21
C PRO A 38 3.76 3.69 8.40
N VAL A 39 3.74 3.81 7.07
CA VAL A 39 2.80 3.07 6.21
C VAL A 39 3.09 1.56 6.25
N VAL A 40 4.38 1.18 6.27
CA VAL A 40 4.81 -0.21 6.46
C VAL A 40 4.37 -0.73 7.84
N ASP A 41 4.58 0.06 8.89
CA ASP A 41 4.14 -0.29 10.24
C ASP A 41 2.63 -0.54 10.32
N ASP A 42 1.83 0.36 9.74
CA ASP A 42 0.38 0.24 9.68
C ASP A 42 -0.05 -1.00 8.87
N ALA A 43 0.63 -1.30 7.75
CA ALA A 43 0.34 -2.47 6.93
C ALA A 43 0.62 -3.78 7.65
N ILE A 44 1.73 -3.85 8.40
CA ILE A 44 2.08 -4.99 9.25
C ILE A 44 1.04 -5.17 10.36
N ALA A 45 0.67 -4.07 11.05
CA ALA A 45 -0.31 -4.11 12.12
C ALA A 45 -1.71 -4.53 11.63
N ALA A 46 -2.10 -4.09 10.43
CA ALA A 46 -3.32 -4.49 9.75
C ALA A 46 -3.28 -5.93 9.21
N LYS A 47 -2.12 -6.61 9.29
CA LYS A 47 -1.88 -7.96 8.74
C LYS A 47 -2.23 -8.04 7.25
N ALA A 48 -1.86 -7.02 6.49
CA ALA A 48 -2.05 -7.06 5.06
C ALA A 48 -1.26 -8.21 4.41
N ASP A 49 -1.70 -8.72 3.26
CA ASP A 49 -0.94 -9.79 2.58
C ASP A 49 0.29 -9.22 1.83
N ALA A 50 0.15 -8.02 1.26
CA ALA A 50 1.21 -7.36 0.51
C ALA A 50 1.19 -5.83 0.61
N ILE A 51 2.34 -5.22 0.36
CA ILE A 51 2.52 -3.78 0.19
C ILE A 51 3.17 -3.49 -1.16
N TRP A 52 2.63 -2.48 -1.85
CA TRP A 52 3.00 -2.11 -3.20
C TRP A 52 3.50 -0.66 -3.20
N PHE A 53 4.81 -0.47 -3.33
CA PHE A 53 5.42 0.84 -3.51
C PHE A 53 5.34 1.22 -4.99
N GLN A 54 4.56 2.27 -5.28
CA GLN A 54 4.43 2.81 -6.64
C GLN A 54 5.77 3.38 -7.15
N LEU A 55 5.76 3.79 -8.41
CA LEU A 55 6.94 4.32 -9.11
C LEU A 55 7.66 5.41 -8.30
N ASP A 56 8.99 5.34 -8.28
CA ASP A 56 9.91 6.24 -7.57
C ASP A 56 9.74 6.30 -6.03
N ILE A 57 8.94 5.40 -5.43
CA ILE A 57 8.79 5.29 -3.98
C ILE A 57 9.78 4.25 -3.44
N ILE A 58 11.02 4.69 -3.26
CA ILE A 58 12.12 3.80 -2.85
C ILE A 58 12.66 4.23 -1.48
N ASN A 59 12.53 3.34 -0.50
CA ASN A 59 13.12 3.48 0.83
C ASN A 59 13.60 2.09 1.30
N GLU A 60 14.90 1.85 1.22
CA GLU A 60 15.49 0.52 1.46
C GLU A 60 15.15 -0.04 2.85
N ALA A 61 15.21 0.80 3.89
CA ALA A 61 14.91 0.38 5.26
C ALA A 61 13.44 -0.03 5.43
N ALA A 62 12.52 0.69 4.78
CA ALA A 62 11.09 0.37 4.84
C ALA A 62 10.76 -0.91 4.05
N ILE A 63 11.40 -1.09 2.89
CA ILE A 63 11.29 -2.30 2.07
C ILE A 63 11.78 -3.52 2.85
N GLU A 64 12.98 -3.43 3.44
CA GLU A 64 13.56 -4.50 4.26
C GLU A 64 12.65 -4.85 5.44
N ARG A 65 12.14 -3.85 6.16
CA ARG A 65 11.19 -4.06 7.26
C ARG A 65 9.94 -4.82 6.82
N ALA A 66 9.34 -4.41 5.71
CA ALA A 66 8.14 -5.06 5.18
C ALA A 66 8.42 -6.55 4.85
N GLN A 67 9.56 -6.84 4.23
CA GLN A 67 9.98 -8.20 3.91
C GLN A 67 10.22 -9.04 5.17
N GLN A 68 10.92 -8.50 6.17
CA GLN A 68 11.18 -9.18 7.44
C GLN A 68 9.89 -9.50 8.21
N ALA A 69 8.85 -8.67 8.05
CA ALA A 69 7.53 -8.91 8.61
C ALA A 69 6.67 -9.92 7.83
N GLY A 70 7.16 -10.42 6.69
CA GLY A 70 6.48 -11.43 5.89
C GLY A 70 5.45 -10.88 4.89
N LEU A 71 5.41 -9.56 4.66
CA LEU A 71 4.58 -8.99 3.60
C LEU A 71 5.11 -9.40 2.23
N GLY A 72 4.21 -9.64 1.26
CA GLY A 72 4.57 -9.56 -0.14
C GLY A 72 5.00 -8.12 -0.48
N VAL A 73 6.14 -7.94 -1.12
CA VAL A 73 6.68 -6.59 -1.41
C VAL A 73 6.90 -6.40 -2.90
N VAL A 74 6.27 -5.35 -3.44
CA VAL A 74 6.51 -4.87 -4.81
C VAL A 74 7.06 -3.46 -4.74
N VAL A 75 8.16 -3.19 -5.44
CA VAL A 75 8.87 -1.91 -5.41
C VAL A 75 8.98 -1.34 -6.81
N ASP A 76 8.74 -0.04 -6.93
CA ASP A 76 8.96 0.74 -8.15
C ASP A 76 8.20 0.18 -9.36
N ARG A 77 6.91 -0.13 -9.16
CA ARG A 77 6.03 -0.59 -10.23
C ARG A 77 4.68 0.12 -10.16
N CYS A 78 4.09 0.43 -11.31
CA CYS A 78 2.74 0.96 -11.34
C CYS A 78 1.71 -0.18 -11.39
N LEU A 79 0.84 -0.26 -10.37
CA LEU A 79 -0.19 -1.30 -10.28
C LEU A 79 -1.09 -1.33 -11.53
N LYS A 80 -1.48 -0.17 -12.05
CA LYS A 80 -2.29 -0.08 -13.28
C LYS A 80 -1.57 -0.68 -14.50
N VAL A 81 -0.28 -0.39 -14.67
CA VAL A 81 0.52 -0.88 -15.80
C VAL A 81 0.72 -2.38 -15.70
N GLU A 82 1.07 -2.89 -14.51
CA GLU A 82 1.22 -4.33 -14.28
C GLU A 82 -0.08 -5.09 -14.43
N HIS A 83 -1.20 -4.53 -13.94
CA HIS A 83 -2.52 -5.11 -14.14
C HIS A 83 -2.85 -5.21 -15.63
N ALA A 84 -2.61 -4.15 -16.42
CA ALA A 84 -2.83 -4.19 -17.87
C ALA A 84 -1.96 -5.25 -18.54
N ARG A 85 -0.65 -5.29 -18.23
CA ARG A 85 0.29 -6.27 -18.77
C ARG A 85 -0.15 -7.72 -18.51
N LEU A 86 -0.55 -8.01 -17.27
CA LEU A 86 -0.95 -9.36 -16.85
C LEU A 86 -2.38 -9.73 -17.30
N SER A 87 -3.23 -8.75 -17.60
CA SER A 87 -4.61 -9.01 -18.06
C SER A 87 -4.68 -9.43 -19.52
N TYR A 88 -3.70 -9.08 -20.34
CA TYR A 88 -3.63 -9.50 -21.75
C TYR A 88 -2.96 -10.86 -21.94
N ASP A 89 -2.22 -11.35 -20.94
CA ASP A 89 -1.60 -12.69 -20.94
C ASP A 89 -2.60 -13.80 -20.51
N ARG A 90 -3.91 -13.49 -20.46
CA ARG A 90 -5.03 -14.41 -20.23
C ARG A 90 -5.88 -14.53 -21.49
#